data_AF-A0A358N9R2-F1
#
_entry.id   AF-A0A358N9R2-F1
#
_cell.length_a   1.000
_cell.length_b   1.000
_cell.length_c   1.000
_cell.angle_alpha   90.00
_cell.angle_beta   90.00
_cell.angle_gamma   90.00
#
_symmetry.space_group_name_H-M   'P 1'
#
loop_
_entity.id
_entity.type
_entity.pdbx_description
1 polymer ?
#
loop_
_entity_poly.entity_id
_entity_poly.type
_entity_poly.pdbx_seq_one_letter_code
_entity_poly.pdbx_strand_id
1 'polypeptide(L)'
;MSKQMVSGVSVSGVDVAGAHTVVNVADHMMTLRDAATHLQSSFETRERGYFSPSEDEQVEHLWVSYHGSRAALLEIIQVIRNEVGKASREQIGEFTLAYAATLVLVDAARSLRDLFGKNDLVRRKLNEAFDDFRITAGSFDEIQLSLTDPGNALQIKNANEFYEQNHGYIRGCSEDDETLASVVEVIEKLRDATDVGKRKYLKARVKELGRNTRDRVLLGNLNKAMYAILELGGRAVARLSTSPEHVPALPTAIAHQIQELLQPGDVIVTRKEHAMSNYFLPGYWPHVAMYVGGQKVVEAMKDGVRVREMSSPFGNDSVAVIRPVLDTDSIQQAITRARSHVGKPYDFDFDFTRADRLVCTEVVYRSYDGLGEMQFSLVRRAGRQTVSAEDLLGLALEEQQFQTVAVYCCELSEEVLSGDEMRQVLCKTMGLMEKKPD
;
A
#
# COMPACT_ATOMS: atom_id res chain seq x y z
N MET A 1 -4.59 -10.33 35.43
CA MET A 1 -5.02 -11.06 34.22
C MET A 1 -4.15 -10.60 33.08
N SER A 2 -3.59 -11.53 32.31
CA SER A 2 -2.50 -11.28 31.36
C SER A 2 -2.95 -10.32 30.26
N LYS A 3 -2.27 -9.16 30.16
CA LYS A 3 -2.36 -8.21 29.04
C LYS A 3 -2.00 -8.93 27.75
N GLN A 4 -2.91 -9.00 26.78
CA GLN A 4 -2.58 -9.34 25.40
C GLN A 4 -2.77 -8.07 24.57
N MET A 5 -1.66 -7.51 24.09
CA MET A 5 -1.64 -6.49 23.04
C MET A 5 -2.42 -7.02 21.83
N VAL A 6 -3.21 -6.20 21.15
CA VAL A 6 -3.55 -6.46 19.76
C VAL A 6 -2.23 -6.33 18.99
N SER A 7 -1.52 -7.44 18.80
CA SER A 7 -0.30 -7.40 18.01
C SER A 7 -0.70 -7.15 16.56
N GLY A 8 -0.05 -6.18 15.90
CA GLY A 8 -0.10 -6.03 14.43
C GLY A 8 0.50 -7.21 13.65
N VAL A 9 0.69 -8.34 14.36
CA VAL A 9 1.24 -9.60 13.91
C VAL A 9 0.21 -10.66 14.27
N SER A 10 -0.15 -11.50 13.31
CA SER A 10 -1.12 -12.59 13.47
C SER A 10 -0.58 -13.73 14.34
N VAL A 11 -1.42 -14.72 14.66
CA VAL A 11 -1.06 -15.88 15.50
C VAL A 11 0.10 -16.68 14.90
N SER A 12 0.22 -16.71 13.57
CA SER A 12 1.31 -17.36 12.83
C SER A 12 2.53 -16.46 12.56
N GLY A 13 2.57 -15.24 13.10
CA GLY A 13 3.70 -14.33 12.95
C GLY A 13 3.65 -13.44 11.69
N VAL A 14 2.50 -13.31 11.02
CA VAL A 14 2.36 -12.49 9.80
C VAL A 14 2.05 -11.05 10.18
N ASP A 15 2.79 -10.08 9.63
CA ASP A 15 2.40 -8.66 9.69
C ASP A 15 1.05 -8.44 9.00
N VAL A 16 0.02 -8.07 9.76
CA VAL A 16 -1.37 -8.00 9.28
C VAL A 16 -1.50 -6.94 8.18
N ALA A 17 -0.87 -5.79 8.36
CA ALA A 17 -0.86 -4.72 7.35
C ALA A 17 -0.19 -5.18 6.05
N GLY A 18 0.95 -5.87 6.13
CA GLY A 18 1.63 -6.45 4.98
C GLY A 18 0.81 -7.51 4.27
N ALA A 19 0.09 -8.36 5.00
CA ALA A 19 -0.83 -9.34 4.42
C ALA A 19 -1.94 -8.67 3.60
N HIS A 20 -2.60 -7.65 4.16
CA HIS A 20 -3.58 -6.85 3.43
C HIS A 20 -2.99 -6.20 2.18
N THR A 21 -1.78 -5.63 2.26
CA THR A 21 -1.12 -5.08 1.09
C THR A 21 -0.91 -6.13 0.02
N VAL A 22 -0.43 -7.34 0.35
CA VAL A 22 -0.22 -8.40 -0.64
C VAL A 22 -1.53 -8.84 -1.29
N VAL A 23 -2.59 -9.05 -0.51
CA VAL A 23 -3.91 -9.46 -1.02
C VAL A 23 -4.49 -8.38 -1.94
N ASN A 24 -4.55 -7.13 -1.46
CA ASN A 24 -5.10 -6.01 -2.23
C ASN A 24 -4.29 -5.74 -3.51
N VAL A 25 -2.96 -5.82 -3.44
CA VAL A 25 -2.11 -5.63 -4.62
C VAL A 25 -2.26 -6.79 -5.61
N ALA A 26 -2.44 -8.03 -5.14
CA ALA A 26 -2.70 -9.18 -6.03
C ALA A 26 -3.96 -8.98 -6.86
N ASP A 27 -5.08 -8.62 -6.23
CA ASP A 27 -6.35 -8.35 -6.91
C ASP A 27 -6.26 -7.13 -7.83
N HIS A 28 -5.56 -6.09 -7.38
CA HIS A 28 -5.33 -4.90 -8.19
C HIS A 28 -4.49 -5.19 -9.44
N MET A 29 -3.42 -5.99 -9.32
CA MET A 29 -2.61 -6.41 -10.47
C MET A 29 -3.42 -7.21 -11.50
N MET A 30 -4.41 -8.00 -11.05
CA MET A 30 -5.35 -8.67 -11.96
C MET A 30 -6.24 -7.66 -12.68
N THR A 31 -6.75 -6.66 -11.97
CA THR A 31 -7.59 -5.60 -12.55
C THR A 31 -6.79 -4.76 -13.57
N LEU A 32 -5.53 -4.40 -13.25
CA LEU A 32 -4.64 -3.72 -14.19
C LEU A 32 -4.39 -4.54 -15.44
N ARG A 33 -4.21 -5.86 -15.32
CA ARG A 33 -4.03 -6.76 -16.45
C ARG A 33 -5.27 -6.78 -17.35
N ASP A 34 -6.46 -6.85 -16.76
CA ASP A 34 -7.71 -6.90 -17.52
C ASP A 34 -7.97 -5.56 -18.24
N ALA A 35 -7.74 -4.44 -17.56
CA ALA A 35 -7.78 -3.11 -18.16
C ALA A 35 -6.76 -2.94 -19.29
N ALA A 36 -5.53 -3.43 -19.10
CA ALA A 36 -4.48 -3.39 -20.12
C ALA A 36 -4.82 -4.27 -21.35
N THR A 37 -5.51 -5.40 -21.13
CA THR A 37 -5.99 -6.29 -22.20
C THR A 37 -7.13 -5.63 -22.98
N HIS A 38 -8.07 -4.99 -22.28
CA HIS A 38 -9.13 -4.22 -22.92
C HIS A 38 -8.57 -3.08 -23.77
N LEU A 39 -7.66 -2.28 -23.20
CA LEU A 39 -6.96 -1.21 -23.89
C LEU A 39 -6.20 -1.71 -25.12
N GLN A 40 -5.55 -2.87 -25.02
CA GLN A 40 -4.89 -3.52 -26.15
C GLN A 40 -5.87 -3.89 -27.27
N SER A 41 -7.07 -4.37 -26.91
CA SER A 41 -8.10 -4.77 -27.87
C SER A 41 -8.78 -3.59 -28.55
N SER A 42 -8.86 -2.43 -27.89
CA SER A 42 -9.41 -1.18 -28.45
C SER A 42 -8.43 -0.41 -29.33
N PHE A 43 -7.15 -0.76 -29.30
CA PHE A 43 -6.15 -0.10 -30.13
C PHE A 43 -6.29 -0.43 -31.62
N GLU A 44 -6.63 0.58 -32.42
CA GLU A 44 -6.33 0.61 -33.86
C GLU A 44 -4.83 0.93 -34.14
N THR A 45 -4.01 1.02 -33.09
CA THR A 45 -2.63 1.56 -33.14
C THR A 45 -1.68 0.75 -34.03
N ARG A 46 -1.96 -0.52 -34.33
CA ARG A 46 -1.18 -1.28 -35.34
C ARG A 46 -1.35 -0.73 -36.76
N GLU A 47 -2.53 -0.20 -37.07
CA GLU A 47 -2.82 0.42 -38.36
C GLU A 47 -2.39 1.89 -38.35
N ARG A 48 -2.59 2.59 -37.21
CA ARG A 48 -2.31 4.03 -37.07
C ARG A 48 -0.84 4.37 -36.78
N GLY A 49 -0.10 3.50 -36.09
CA GLY A 49 1.32 3.67 -35.77
C GLY A 49 1.66 4.64 -34.63
N TYR A 50 0.66 5.25 -33.98
CA TYR A 50 0.81 6.16 -32.84
C TYR A 50 -0.37 6.08 -31.86
N PHE A 51 -0.14 6.49 -30.61
CA PHE A 51 -1.15 6.62 -29.57
C PHE A 51 -1.89 7.97 -29.68
N SER A 52 -3.20 7.97 -29.44
CA SER A 52 -3.95 9.24 -29.25
C SER A 52 -3.67 9.83 -27.85
N PRO A 53 -3.98 11.11 -27.60
CA PRO A 53 -3.81 11.69 -26.27
C PRO A 53 -4.54 10.94 -25.15
N SER A 54 -5.78 10.48 -25.42
CA SER A 54 -6.57 9.73 -24.43
C SER A 54 -6.03 8.32 -24.18
N GLU A 55 -5.42 7.69 -25.18
CA GLU A 55 -4.75 6.40 -25.03
C GLU A 55 -3.43 6.56 -24.27
N ASP A 56 -2.70 7.64 -24.51
CA ASP A 56 -1.46 7.97 -23.79
C ASP A 56 -1.72 8.15 -22.29
N GLU A 57 -2.76 8.89 -21.91
CA GLU A 57 -3.18 9.05 -20.52
C GLU A 57 -3.57 7.71 -19.87
N GLN A 58 -4.23 6.82 -20.60
CA GLN A 58 -4.60 5.48 -20.10
C GLN A 58 -3.38 4.58 -19.91
N VAL A 59 -2.43 4.59 -20.86
CA VAL A 59 -1.18 3.82 -20.73
C VAL A 59 -0.35 4.34 -19.56
N GLU A 60 -0.23 5.66 -19.41
CA GLU A 60 0.44 6.29 -18.27
C GLU A 60 -0.21 5.85 -16.96
N HIS A 61 -1.53 5.92 -16.86
CA HIS A 61 -2.28 5.51 -15.68
C HIS A 61 -1.98 4.05 -15.30
N LEU A 62 -2.09 3.12 -16.24
CA LEU A 62 -1.81 1.69 -16.00
C LEU A 62 -0.35 1.46 -15.62
N TRP A 63 0.58 2.15 -16.27
CA TRP A 63 2.01 1.94 -16.05
C TRP A 63 2.48 2.44 -14.69
N VAL A 64 2.03 3.63 -14.28
CA VAL A 64 2.30 4.16 -12.93
C VAL A 64 1.69 3.24 -11.88
N SER A 65 0.46 2.78 -12.11
CA SER A 65 -0.25 1.89 -11.18
C SER A 65 0.48 0.57 -10.97
N TYR A 66 0.96 -0.03 -12.06
CA TYR A 66 1.79 -1.22 -12.02
C TYR A 66 3.11 -0.96 -11.25
N HIS A 67 3.79 0.15 -11.52
CA HIS A 67 5.05 0.49 -10.85
C HIS A 67 4.88 0.68 -9.34
N GLY A 68 3.80 1.31 -8.89
CA GLY A 68 3.55 1.51 -7.46
C GLY A 68 3.22 0.20 -6.76
N SER A 69 2.42 -0.65 -7.41
CA SER A 69 2.06 -1.97 -6.89
C SER A 69 3.31 -2.87 -6.78
N ARG A 70 4.18 -2.78 -7.79
CA ARG A 70 5.48 -3.44 -7.80
C ARG A 70 6.39 -2.95 -6.67
N ALA A 71 6.36 -1.65 -6.36
CA ALA A 71 7.13 -1.04 -5.28
C ALA A 71 6.77 -1.65 -3.92
N ALA A 72 5.46 -1.64 -3.60
CA ALA A 72 4.94 -2.13 -2.32
C ALA A 72 5.32 -3.59 -2.06
N LEU A 73 5.19 -4.45 -3.08
CA LEU A 73 5.56 -5.87 -2.95
C LEU A 73 7.06 -6.08 -2.75
N LEU A 74 7.90 -5.33 -3.46
CA LEU A 74 9.36 -5.43 -3.33
C LEU A 74 9.86 -4.90 -1.99
N GLU A 75 9.19 -3.89 -1.44
CA GLU A 75 9.44 -3.41 -0.09
C GLU A 75 9.18 -4.52 0.92
N ILE A 76 7.99 -5.15 0.91
CA ILE A 76 7.67 -6.28 1.79
C ILE A 76 8.75 -7.39 1.71
N ILE A 77 9.13 -7.80 0.49
CA ILE A 77 10.14 -8.84 0.28
C ILE A 77 11.50 -8.44 0.86
N GLN A 78 11.95 -7.21 0.62
CA GLN A 78 13.26 -6.76 1.05
C GLN A 78 13.37 -6.68 2.58
N VAL A 79 12.27 -6.34 3.23
CA VAL A 79 12.19 -6.12 4.66
C VAL A 79 12.24 -7.45 5.39
N ILE A 80 11.40 -8.39 4.98
CA ILE A 80 11.43 -9.77 5.45
C ILE A 80 12.82 -10.37 5.21
N ARG A 81 13.41 -10.17 4.03
CA ARG A 81 14.76 -10.66 3.74
C ARG A 81 15.83 -10.12 4.70
N ASN A 82 15.71 -8.86 5.13
CA ASN A 82 16.66 -8.21 6.03
C ASN A 82 16.49 -8.66 7.49
N GLU A 83 15.26 -8.91 7.93
CA GLU A 83 14.93 -9.22 9.33
C GLU A 83 15.01 -10.72 9.63
N VAL A 84 14.54 -11.54 8.69
CA VAL A 84 14.34 -12.99 8.83
C VAL A 84 15.52 -13.77 8.27
N GLY A 85 16.16 -13.23 7.23
CA GLY A 85 17.28 -13.88 6.56
C GLY A 85 16.85 -15.07 5.71
N LYS A 86 16.94 -16.31 6.24
CA LYS A 86 16.66 -17.55 5.49
C LYS A 86 15.32 -18.15 5.91
N ALA A 87 14.60 -18.71 4.94
CA ALA A 87 13.33 -19.38 5.18
C ALA A 87 13.46 -20.50 6.24
N SER A 88 12.58 -20.47 7.24
CA SER A 88 12.53 -21.40 8.37
C SER A 88 11.07 -21.65 8.77
N ARG A 89 10.79 -22.76 9.47
CA ARG A 89 9.45 -23.03 10.00
C ARG A 89 9.06 -22.11 11.17
N GLU A 90 10.06 -21.57 11.85
CA GLU A 90 9.89 -20.62 12.96
C GLU A 90 9.31 -19.29 12.47
N GLN A 91 9.58 -18.94 11.20
CA GLN A 91 9.19 -17.68 10.56
C GLN A 91 8.27 -17.95 9.36
N ILE A 92 7.36 -18.91 9.53
CA ILE A 92 6.52 -19.39 8.42
C ILE A 92 5.60 -18.31 7.87
N GLY A 93 5.08 -17.43 8.73
CA GLY A 93 4.22 -16.31 8.34
C GLY A 93 4.96 -15.32 7.44
N GLU A 94 6.12 -14.84 7.88
CA GLU A 94 6.97 -13.91 7.12
C GLU A 94 7.44 -14.54 5.80
N PHE A 95 7.84 -15.81 5.81
CA PHE A 95 8.17 -16.52 4.56
C PHE A 95 6.99 -16.56 3.60
N THR A 96 5.79 -16.95 4.09
CA THR A 96 4.59 -17.10 3.25
C THR A 96 4.19 -15.75 2.65
N LEU A 97 4.27 -14.67 3.43
CA LEU A 97 4.01 -13.31 2.97
C LEU A 97 4.98 -12.86 1.86
N ALA A 98 6.29 -13.01 2.07
CA ALA A 98 7.29 -12.69 1.05
C ALA A 98 7.16 -13.55 -0.20
N TYR A 99 6.80 -14.83 -0.03
CA TYR A 99 6.59 -15.76 -1.13
C TYR A 99 5.38 -15.38 -1.98
N ALA A 100 4.25 -15.06 -1.36
CA ALA A 100 3.06 -14.54 -2.04
C ALA A 100 3.38 -13.27 -2.85
N ALA A 101 4.04 -12.29 -2.22
CA ALA A 101 4.46 -11.06 -2.89
C ALA A 101 5.37 -11.34 -4.10
N THR A 102 6.28 -12.32 -3.98
CA THR A 102 7.17 -12.74 -5.07
C THR A 102 6.38 -13.35 -6.23
N LEU A 103 5.39 -14.20 -5.95
CA LEU A 103 4.54 -14.80 -6.97
C LEU A 103 3.72 -13.74 -7.72
N VAL A 104 3.14 -12.77 -7.02
CA VAL A 104 2.39 -11.66 -7.63
C VAL A 104 3.29 -10.87 -8.58
N LEU A 105 4.50 -10.52 -8.17
CA LEU A 105 5.48 -9.81 -9.02
C LEU A 105 5.85 -10.60 -10.28
N VAL A 106 6.07 -11.91 -10.12
CA VAL A 106 6.45 -12.80 -11.22
C VAL A 106 5.30 -12.94 -12.21
N ASP A 107 4.07 -13.12 -11.72
CA ASP A 107 2.87 -13.22 -12.56
C ASP A 107 2.63 -11.92 -13.33
N ALA A 108 2.64 -10.77 -12.64
CA ALA A 108 2.37 -9.48 -13.25
C ALA A 108 3.40 -9.15 -14.35
N ALA A 109 4.69 -9.37 -14.09
CA ALA A 109 5.74 -9.13 -15.09
C ALA A 109 5.67 -10.11 -16.27
N ARG A 110 5.25 -11.38 -16.05
CA ARG A 110 5.02 -12.36 -17.13
C ARG A 110 3.81 -11.98 -17.98
N SER A 111 2.72 -11.55 -17.34
CA SER A 111 1.52 -11.05 -18.02
C SER A 111 1.86 -9.88 -18.93
N LEU A 112 2.62 -8.89 -18.44
CA LEU A 112 3.13 -7.77 -19.26
C LEU A 112 3.95 -8.23 -20.47
N ARG A 113 4.84 -9.21 -20.28
CA ARG A 113 5.64 -9.78 -21.38
C ARG A 113 4.76 -10.43 -22.44
N ASP A 114 3.78 -11.21 -21.99
CA ASP A 114 2.98 -12.05 -22.87
C ASP A 114 1.96 -11.20 -23.64
N LEU A 115 1.42 -10.14 -23.02
CA LEU A 115 0.58 -9.13 -23.66
C LEU A 115 1.36 -8.20 -24.60
N PHE A 116 2.48 -7.61 -24.15
CA PHE A 116 3.10 -6.47 -24.84
C PHE A 116 4.47 -6.74 -25.44
N GLY A 117 5.16 -7.83 -25.07
CA GLY A 117 6.56 -8.08 -25.44
C GLY A 117 6.83 -8.32 -26.93
N LYS A 118 5.80 -8.36 -27.79
CA LYS A 118 5.92 -8.43 -29.26
C LYS A 118 5.47 -7.16 -29.98
N ASN A 119 4.98 -6.15 -29.26
CA ASN A 119 4.48 -4.91 -29.85
C ASN A 119 5.50 -3.79 -29.64
N ASP A 120 6.27 -3.47 -30.68
CA ASP A 120 7.35 -2.47 -30.61
C ASP A 120 6.84 -1.05 -30.32
N LEU A 121 5.61 -0.72 -30.72
CA LEU A 121 5.01 0.58 -30.41
C LEU A 121 4.69 0.70 -28.92
N VAL A 122 4.02 -0.31 -28.34
CA VAL A 122 3.71 -0.33 -26.91
C VAL A 122 4.98 -0.43 -26.07
N ARG A 123 5.94 -1.28 -26.46
CA ARG A 123 7.23 -1.38 -25.77
C ARG A 123 7.97 -0.05 -25.74
N ARG A 124 7.97 0.72 -26.84
CA ARG A 124 8.56 2.07 -26.84
C ARG A 124 7.86 2.99 -25.85
N LYS A 125 6.52 3.01 -25.85
CA LYS A 125 5.72 3.81 -24.92
C LYS A 125 6.00 3.46 -23.46
N LEU A 126 6.02 2.18 -23.10
CA LEU A 126 6.30 1.73 -21.73
C LEU A 126 7.77 1.96 -21.30
N ASN A 127 8.67 2.23 -22.24
CA ASN A 127 10.06 2.59 -21.96
C ASN A 127 10.31 4.10 -22.01
N GLU A 128 9.28 4.93 -22.20
CA GLU A 128 9.37 6.39 -22.00
C GLU A 128 9.62 6.69 -20.52
N ALA A 129 10.26 7.83 -20.25
CA ALA A 129 10.43 8.31 -18.87
C ALA A 129 9.14 9.02 -18.42
N PHE A 130 8.73 8.77 -17.18
CA PHE A 130 7.67 9.53 -16.52
C PHE A 130 8.28 10.22 -15.31
N ASP A 131 8.94 11.36 -15.56
CA ASP A 131 9.77 12.07 -14.57
C ASP A 131 8.99 12.49 -13.33
N ASP A 132 7.73 12.90 -13.49
CA ASP A 132 6.82 13.26 -12.38
C ASP A 132 6.57 12.09 -11.41
N PHE A 133 6.81 10.85 -11.85
CA PHE A 133 6.67 9.61 -11.10
C PHE A 133 8.00 8.88 -10.89
N ARG A 134 9.12 9.49 -11.31
CA ARG A 134 10.47 8.92 -11.25
C ARG A 134 10.61 7.54 -11.92
N ILE A 135 9.76 7.26 -12.90
CA ILE A 135 9.90 6.07 -13.74
C ILE A 135 10.93 6.39 -14.82
N THR A 136 12.06 5.69 -14.78
CA THR A 136 13.16 5.92 -15.72
C THR A 136 12.86 5.33 -17.09
N ALA A 137 13.40 5.96 -18.13
CA ALA A 137 13.40 5.37 -19.47
C ALA A 137 14.05 3.97 -19.44
N GLY A 138 13.50 3.04 -20.22
CA GLY A 138 13.98 1.64 -20.23
C GLY A 138 13.40 0.74 -19.11
N SER A 139 12.48 1.25 -18.29
CA SER A 139 11.91 0.53 -17.14
C SER A 139 11.22 -0.79 -17.50
N PHE A 140 10.45 -0.84 -18.60
CA PHE A 140 9.82 -2.07 -19.06
C PHE A 140 10.86 -3.14 -19.39
N ASP A 141 11.90 -2.78 -20.14
CA ASP A 141 12.97 -3.70 -20.52
C ASP A 141 13.75 -4.20 -19.30
N GLU A 142 14.02 -3.33 -18.33
CA GLU A 142 14.67 -3.69 -17.07
C GLU A 142 13.85 -4.72 -16.28
N ILE A 143 12.53 -4.53 -16.19
CA ILE A 143 11.62 -5.49 -15.56
C ILE A 143 11.68 -6.83 -16.28
N GLN A 144 11.65 -6.85 -17.62
CA GLN A 144 11.72 -8.08 -18.41
C GLN A 144 13.07 -8.80 -18.24
N LEU A 145 14.16 -8.05 -18.14
CA LEU A 145 15.48 -8.63 -17.84
C LEU A 145 15.51 -9.24 -16.44
N SER A 146 14.93 -8.57 -15.44
CA SER A 146 14.89 -9.06 -14.06
C SER A 146 14.19 -10.41 -13.90
N LEU A 147 13.15 -10.67 -14.71
CA LEU A 147 12.46 -11.97 -14.77
C LEU A 147 13.38 -13.10 -15.25
N THR A 148 14.37 -12.77 -16.06
CA THR A 148 15.30 -13.74 -16.65
C THR A 148 16.66 -13.72 -15.96
N ASP A 149 16.80 -13.04 -14.83
CA ASP A 149 18.03 -13.03 -14.03
C ASP A 149 18.28 -14.38 -13.32
N PRO A 150 19.47 -14.99 -13.42
CA PRO A 150 19.71 -16.34 -12.94
C PRO A 150 19.74 -16.40 -11.40
N GLY A 151 20.13 -15.30 -10.74
CA GLY A 151 20.10 -15.18 -9.30
C GLY A 151 18.67 -15.17 -8.79
N ASN A 152 17.81 -14.32 -9.39
CA ASN A 152 16.39 -14.28 -9.08
C ASN A 152 15.70 -15.62 -9.35
N ALA A 153 16.00 -16.28 -10.46
CA ALA A 153 15.41 -17.59 -10.78
C ALA A 153 15.85 -18.69 -9.81
N LEU A 154 17.09 -18.66 -9.33
CA LEU A 154 17.55 -19.58 -8.30
C LEU A 154 16.84 -19.32 -6.96
N GLN A 155 16.63 -18.05 -6.59
CA GLN A 155 15.88 -17.68 -5.39
C GLN A 155 14.43 -18.14 -5.45
N ILE A 156 13.73 -17.88 -6.55
CA ILE A 156 12.35 -18.34 -6.77
C ILE A 156 12.29 -19.88 -6.70
N LYS A 157 13.23 -20.57 -7.36
CA LYS A 157 13.30 -22.04 -7.29
C LYS A 157 13.44 -22.55 -5.85
N ASN A 158 14.33 -21.96 -5.07
CA ASN A 158 14.54 -22.36 -3.68
C ASN A 158 13.30 -22.05 -2.81
N ALA A 159 12.64 -20.92 -3.05
CA ALA A 159 11.40 -20.55 -2.36
C ALA A 159 10.26 -21.52 -2.70
N ASN A 160 10.09 -21.88 -3.97
CA ASN A 160 9.13 -22.91 -4.39
C ASN A 160 9.43 -24.25 -3.69
N GLU A 161 10.69 -24.71 -3.71
CA GLU A 161 11.09 -25.96 -3.04
C GLU A 161 10.80 -25.94 -1.54
N PHE A 162 11.07 -24.82 -0.87
CA PHE A 162 10.73 -24.65 0.55
C PHE A 162 9.22 -24.67 0.78
N TYR A 163 8.44 -23.97 -0.04
CA TYR A 163 6.99 -23.96 0.06
C TYR A 163 6.40 -25.37 -0.13
N GLU A 164 6.83 -26.12 -1.15
CA GLU A 164 6.36 -27.51 -1.38
C GLU A 164 6.67 -28.41 -0.18
N GLN A 165 7.90 -28.32 0.38
CA GLN A 165 8.31 -29.13 1.52
C GLN A 165 7.55 -28.81 2.80
N ASN A 166 6.98 -27.60 2.91
CA ASN A 166 6.28 -27.12 4.09
C ASN A 166 4.79 -26.87 3.84
N HIS A 167 4.25 -27.26 2.68
CA HIS A 167 2.87 -26.97 2.28
C HIS A 167 1.84 -27.43 3.31
N GLY A 168 1.97 -28.67 3.81
CA GLY A 168 1.05 -29.19 4.83
C GLY A 168 1.14 -28.43 6.16
N TYR A 169 2.32 -27.92 6.52
CA TYR A 169 2.50 -27.11 7.73
C TYR A 169 1.89 -25.72 7.55
N ILE A 170 2.13 -25.06 6.41
CA ILE A 170 1.54 -23.76 6.07
C ILE A 170 0.02 -23.85 6.09
N ARG A 171 -0.55 -24.89 5.47
CA ARG A 171 -2.00 -25.12 5.43
C ARG A 171 -2.57 -25.32 6.83
N GLY A 172 -1.91 -26.12 7.68
CA GLY A 172 -2.31 -26.28 9.08
C GLY A 172 -2.29 -24.95 9.83
N CYS A 173 -1.26 -24.13 9.67
CA CYS A 173 -1.20 -22.81 10.29
C CYS A 173 -2.31 -21.86 9.77
N SER A 174 -2.70 -21.95 8.50
CA SER A 174 -3.75 -21.10 7.94
C SER A 174 -5.17 -21.48 8.39
N GLU A 175 -5.39 -22.72 8.87
CA GLU A 175 -6.71 -23.12 9.39
C GLU A 175 -7.07 -22.36 10.68
N ASP A 176 -6.06 -21.95 11.44
CA ASP A 176 -6.19 -21.24 12.72
C ASP A 176 -5.89 -19.72 12.61
N ASP A 177 -5.54 -19.22 11.41
CA ASP A 177 -5.12 -17.84 11.17
C ASP A 177 -5.70 -17.30 9.87
N GLU A 178 -6.77 -16.50 9.98
CA GLU A 178 -7.50 -15.92 8.85
C GLU A 178 -6.61 -14.97 8.00
N THR A 179 -5.70 -14.22 8.64
CA THR A 179 -4.75 -13.35 7.95
C THR A 179 -3.82 -14.19 7.07
N LEU A 180 -3.23 -15.26 7.62
CA LEU A 180 -2.38 -16.17 6.85
C LEU A 180 -3.17 -16.89 5.76
N ALA A 181 -4.42 -17.29 6.03
CA ALA A 181 -5.30 -17.95 5.06
C ALA A 181 -5.51 -17.09 3.81
N SER A 182 -5.77 -15.78 3.98
CA SER A 182 -5.92 -14.85 2.85
C SER A 182 -4.68 -14.79 1.96
N VAL A 183 -3.49 -14.82 2.55
CA VAL A 183 -2.21 -14.82 1.83
C VAL A 183 -1.97 -16.15 1.11
N VAL A 184 -2.32 -17.27 1.74
CA VAL A 184 -2.23 -18.61 1.13
C VAL A 184 -3.15 -18.72 -0.08
N GLU A 185 -4.35 -18.16 -0.02
CA GLU A 185 -5.29 -18.14 -1.16
C GLU A 185 -4.68 -17.44 -2.39
N VAL A 186 -3.96 -16.33 -2.19
CA VAL A 186 -3.22 -15.65 -3.28
C VAL A 186 -2.17 -16.58 -3.89
N ILE A 187 -1.42 -17.31 -3.06
CA ILE A 187 -0.41 -18.27 -3.53
C ILE A 187 -1.05 -19.38 -4.35
N GLU A 188 -2.14 -19.97 -3.87
CA GLU A 188 -2.85 -21.05 -4.54
C GLU A 188 -3.39 -20.60 -5.91
N LYS A 189 -4.03 -19.41 -5.98
CA LYS A 189 -4.50 -18.80 -7.24
C LYS A 189 -3.38 -18.62 -8.27
N LEU A 190 -2.18 -18.23 -7.83
CA LEU A 190 -1.07 -17.91 -8.74
C LEU A 190 -0.18 -19.11 -9.10
N ARG A 191 -0.13 -20.17 -8.28
CA ARG A 191 0.66 -21.37 -8.56
C ARG A 191 0.16 -22.12 -9.79
N ASP A 192 -1.15 -22.18 -9.99
CA ASP A 192 -1.75 -22.80 -11.18
C ASP A 192 -1.36 -22.05 -12.48
N ALA A 193 -1.08 -20.75 -12.39
CA ALA A 193 -0.68 -19.91 -13.52
C ALA A 193 0.84 -19.86 -13.77
N THR A 194 1.66 -20.11 -12.75
CA THR A 194 3.11 -19.81 -12.77
C THR A 194 4.03 -21.01 -13.04
N ASP A 195 3.51 -22.22 -13.25
CA ASP A 195 4.33 -23.39 -13.57
C ASP A 195 4.96 -23.28 -14.97
N VAL A 196 6.26 -22.98 -15.04
CA VAL A 196 7.00 -22.90 -16.30
C VAL A 196 8.35 -23.61 -16.20
N GLY A 197 8.51 -24.64 -17.03
CA GLY A 197 9.74 -25.41 -17.17
C GLY A 197 10.97 -24.61 -17.67
N LYS A 198 12.13 -24.98 -17.12
CA LYS A 198 13.48 -24.40 -17.29
C LYS A 198 13.89 -24.02 -18.74
N ARG A 199 13.35 -24.68 -19.77
CA ARG A 199 13.69 -24.45 -21.20
C ARG A 199 13.03 -23.19 -21.79
N LYS A 200 11.84 -22.80 -21.34
CA LYS A 200 11.14 -21.57 -21.82
C LYS A 200 11.85 -20.31 -21.31
N TYR A 201 12.40 -20.39 -20.10
CA TYR A 201 13.17 -19.33 -19.44
C TYR A 201 14.48 -18.99 -20.17
N LEU A 202 15.31 -20.01 -20.48
CA LEU A 202 16.60 -19.79 -21.14
C LEU A 202 16.43 -19.20 -22.55
N LYS A 203 15.39 -19.62 -23.28
CA LYS A 203 15.03 -19.03 -24.58
C LYS A 203 14.60 -17.57 -24.46
N ALA A 204 13.81 -17.22 -23.44
CA ALA A 204 13.39 -15.84 -23.20
C ALA A 204 14.60 -14.91 -22.94
N ARG A 205 15.56 -15.35 -22.12
CA ARG A 205 16.79 -14.59 -21.81
C ARG A 205 17.63 -14.29 -23.06
N VAL A 206 17.90 -15.29 -23.90
CA VAL A 206 18.67 -15.11 -25.14
C VAL A 206 17.94 -14.18 -26.12
N LYS A 207 16.62 -14.29 -26.19
CA LYS A 207 15.78 -13.45 -27.04
C LYS A 207 15.79 -11.97 -26.59
N GLU A 208 15.95 -11.71 -25.29
CA GLU A 208 16.00 -10.35 -24.73
C GLU A 208 17.42 -9.75 -24.81
N LEU A 209 18.44 -10.53 -24.45
CA LEU A 209 19.85 -10.14 -24.62
C LEU A 209 20.21 -9.84 -26.08
N GLY A 210 19.67 -10.61 -27.03
CA GLY A 210 19.93 -10.43 -28.45
C GLY A 210 19.28 -9.18 -29.07
N ARG A 211 18.32 -8.53 -28.39
CA ARG A 211 17.70 -7.27 -28.86
C ARG A 211 18.43 -6.02 -28.37
N ASN A 212 19.12 -6.11 -27.23
CA ASN A 212 19.77 -4.97 -26.58
C ASN A 212 21.25 -4.76 -26.97
N THR A 213 21.72 -5.28 -28.11
CA THR A 213 23.14 -5.13 -28.53
C THR A 213 23.51 -3.72 -29.01
N ARG A 214 22.69 -2.69 -28.75
CA ARG A 214 23.00 -1.31 -29.15
C ARG A 214 23.05 -0.27 -28.05
N ASP A 215 22.70 -0.60 -26.81
CA ASP A 215 22.90 0.32 -25.68
C ASP A 215 23.44 -0.41 -24.44
N ARG A 216 24.27 0.33 -23.71
CA ARG A 216 25.24 -0.13 -22.71
C ARG A 216 24.71 -1.16 -21.71
N VAL A 217 25.54 -2.17 -21.49
CA VAL A 217 25.53 -3.07 -20.32
C VAL A 217 25.57 -2.21 -19.03
N LEU A 218 24.44 -2.07 -18.36
CA LEU A 218 24.37 -1.73 -16.93
C LEU A 218 24.09 -3.01 -16.15
N LEU A 219 25.10 -3.88 -16.09
CA LEU A 219 25.19 -4.88 -15.03
C LEU A 219 25.66 -4.16 -13.77
N GLY A 220 24.77 -4.11 -12.78
CA GLY A 220 25.08 -3.63 -11.44
C GLY A 220 24.40 -2.32 -11.09
N ASN A 221 23.15 -2.42 -10.61
CA ASN A 221 22.61 -1.65 -9.47
C ASN A 221 21.07 -1.77 -9.41
N LEU A 222 20.52 -2.98 -9.37
CA LEU A 222 19.12 -3.19 -8.95
C LEU A 222 18.85 -2.51 -7.59
N ASN A 223 19.85 -2.48 -6.71
CA ASN A 223 19.76 -1.79 -5.42
C ASN A 223 19.57 -0.26 -5.55
N LYS A 224 19.97 0.42 -6.64
CA LYS A 224 19.75 1.88 -6.79
C LYS A 224 18.43 2.22 -7.49
N ALA A 225 17.99 1.40 -8.45
CA ALA A 225 16.69 1.59 -9.10
C ALA A 225 15.52 1.37 -8.12
N MET A 226 15.71 0.48 -7.14
CA MET A 226 14.71 0.17 -6.12
C MET A 226 14.42 1.32 -5.14
N TYR A 227 15.42 2.12 -4.78
CA TYR A 227 15.20 3.31 -3.94
C TYR A 227 14.56 4.47 -4.73
N ALA A 228 14.60 4.45 -6.06
CA ALA A 228 13.92 5.45 -6.89
C ALA A 228 12.41 5.17 -7.05
N ILE A 229 12.01 3.90 -6.95
CA ILE A 229 10.62 3.44 -7.05
C ILE A 229 9.86 3.60 -5.71
N LEU A 230 10.59 3.76 -4.59
CA LEU A 230 10.04 4.04 -3.25
C LEU A 230 9.38 5.44 -3.11
N GLU A 231 9.53 6.31 -4.12
CA GLU A 231 8.94 7.66 -4.15
C GLU A 231 7.72 7.77 -5.09
N LEU A 232 6.94 6.69 -5.28
CA LEU A 232 5.66 6.73 -6.01
C LEU A 232 4.51 7.40 -5.21
N GLY A 233 4.84 8.33 -4.32
CA GLY A 233 3.92 9.26 -3.66
C GLY A 233 3.87 10.65 -4.32
N GLY A 234 4.51 10.83 -5.47
CA GLY A 234 4.69 12.13 -6.13
C GLY A 234 3.60 12.51 -7.13
N ARG A 235 3.08 13.75 -6.97
CA ARG A 235 2.20 14.59 -7.83
C ARG A 235 1.01 13.99 -8.57
N ALA A 236 1.06 12.81 -9.16
CA ALA A 236 0.01 12.34 -10.04
C ALA A 236 -0.76 11.12 -9.51
N VAL A 237 -0.23 10.31 -8.58
CA VAL A 237 -1.00 9.23 -7.90
C VAL A 237 -2.29 9.74 -7.22
N ALA A 238 -2.31 10.96 -6.67
CA ALA A 238 -3.52 11.56 -6.07
C ALA A 238 -4.66 11.85 -7.09
N ARG A 239 -4.34 11.86 -8.39
CA ARG A 239 -5.29 12.00 -9.51
C ARG A 239 -5.57 10.68 -10.21
N LEU A 240 -4.76 9.64 -9.97
CA LEU A 240 -4.97 8.33 -10.56
C LEU A 240 -6.01 7.59 -9.72
N SER A 241 -7.12 7.27 -10.38
CA SER A 241 -8.26 6.56 -9.81
C SER A 241 -8.50 5.32 -10.67
N THR A 242 -8.70 4.16 -10.06
CA THR A 242 -9.10 2.95 -10.78
C THR A 242 -10.49 3.06 -11.43
N SER A 243 -11.24 4.13 -11.10
CA SER A 243 -12.48 4.52 -11.75
C SER A 243 -12.43 6.02 -12.11
N PRO A 244 -12.22 6.39 -13.38
CA PRO A 244 -12.16 7.79 -13.83
C PRO A 244 -13.49 8.56 -13.65
N GLU A 245 -14.62 7.85 -13.58
CA GLU A 245 -15.95 8.44 -13.40
C GLU A 245 -16.31 8.69 -11.93
N HIS A 246 -15.59 8.07 -10.99
CA HIS A 246 -15.83 8.23 -9.57
C HIS A 246 -15.33 9.58 -9.05
N VAL A 247 -16.24 10.37 -8.49
CA VAL A 247 -15.91 11.63 -7.79
C VAL A 247 -16.02 11.35 -6.29
N PRO A 248 -14.89 11.27 -5.57
CA PRO A 248 -14.91 10.93 -4.16
C PRO A 248 -15.45 12.09 -3.33
N ALA A 249 -16.42 11.78 -2.48
CA ALA A 249 -16.95 12.70 -1.49
C ALA A 249 -17.88 11.96 -0.53
N LEU A 250 -17.86 12.37 0.73
CA LEU A 250 -18.89 11.96 1.66
C LEU A 250 -20.25 12.49 1.19
N PRO A 251 -21.33 11.70 1.32
CA PRO A 251 -22.68 12.23 1.16
C PRO A 251 -22.91 13.42 2.09
N THR A 252 -23.58 14.47 1.61
CA THR A 252 -23.76 15.73 2.36
C THR A 252 -24.34 15.52 3.77
N ALA A 253 -25.28 14.59 3.93
CA ALA A 253 -25.86 14.26 5.23
C ALA A 253 -24.82 13.65 6.19
N ILE A 254 -23.99 12.73 5.69
CA ILE A 254 -22.91 12.09 6.44
C ILE A 254 -21.86 13.12 6.85
N ALA A 255 -21.43 13.97 5.91
CA ALA A 255 -20.48 15.04 6.19
C ALA A 255 -20.99 15.99 7.29
N HIS A 256 -22.27 16.36 7.25
CA HIS A 256 -22.89 17.20 8.28
C HIS A 256 -22.92 16.52 9.66
N GLN A 257 -23.36 15.25 9.72
CA GLN A 257 -23.40 14.49 10.97
C GLN A 257 -22.02 14.37 11.60
N ILE A 258 -20.99 14.03 10.80
CA ILE A 258 -19.61 13.95 11.30
C ILE A 258 -19.12 15.32 11.76
N GLN A 259 -19.43 16.39 11.02
CA GLN A 259 -19.04 17.74 11.40
C GLN A 259 -19.60 18.19 12.77
N GLU A 260 -20.81 17.75 13.13
CA GLU A 260 -21.43 18.04 14.42
C GLU A 260 -20.79 17.27 15.59
N LEU A 261 -20.21 16.10 15.31
CA LEU A 261 -19.54 15.26 16.30
C LEU A 261 -18.10 15.70 16.60
N LEU A 262 -17.46 16.41 15.66
CA LEU A 262 -16.04 16.76 15.74
C LEU A 262 -15.72 17.76 16.86
N GLN A 263 -14.67 17.46 17.60
CA GLN A 263 -14.08 18.32 18.62
C GLN A 263 -12.61 18.62 18.30
N PRO A 264 -12.10 19.85 18.55
CA PRO A 264 -10.69 20.16 18.33
C PRO A 264 -9.80 19.13 19.03
N GLY A 265 -8.85 18.56 18.30
CA GLY A 265 -8.01 17.45 18.74
C GLY A 265 -8.37 16.12 18.07
N ASP A 266 -9.61 15.95 17.59
CA ASP A 266 -9.98 14.72 16.89
C ASP A 266 -9.08 14.45 15.69
N VAL A 267 -8.78 13.17 15.44
CA VAL A 267 -8.04 12.71 14.27
C VAL A 267 -9.04 12.04 13.34
N ILE A 268 -9.09 12.53 12.11
CA ILE A 268 -9.94 12.00 11.05
C ILE A 268 -9.06 11.10 10.20
N VAL A 269 -9.37 9.81 10.23
CA VAL A 269 -8.75 8.79 9.38
C VAL A 269 -9.61 8.64 8.13
N THR A 270 -9.01 8.68 6.95
CA THR A 270 -9.76 8.80 5.68
C THR A 270 -9.31 7.77 4.67
N ARG A 271 -10.25 7.32 3.85
CA ARG A 271 -9.98 6.48 2.68
C ARG A 271 -10.76 7.02 1.48
N LYS A 272 -10.04 7.22 0.38
CA LYS A 272 -10.63 7.56 -0.92
C LYS A 272 -10.74 6.28 -1.74
N GLU A 273 -11.94 5.84 -2.09
CA GLU A 273 -12.09 4.67 -2.94
C GLU A 273 -11.48 4.89 -4.31
N HIS A 274 -11.00 3.79 -4.90
CA HIS A 274 -10.32 3.77 -6.18
C HIS A 274 -9.03 4.60 -6.24
N ALA A 275 -8.61 5.26 -5.16
CA ALA A 275 -7.35 5.97 -5.12
C ALA A 275 -6.18 4.98 -5.18
N MET A 276 -5.28 5.24 -6.11
CA MET A 276 -4.09 4.42 -6.28
C MET A 276 -3.20 4.36 -5.02
N SER A 277 -3.24 5.40 -4.17
CA SER A 277 -2.55 5.41 -2.88
C SER A 277 -2.96 4.27 -1.93
N ASN A 278 -4.17 3.73 -2.05
CA ASN A 278 -4.66 2.63 -1.22
C ASN A 278 -3.89 1.33 -1.45
N TYR A 279 -3.26 1.18 -2.61
CA TYR A 279 -2.48 -0.02 -2.96
C TYR A 279 -0.99 0.14 -2.64
N PHE A 280 -0.57 1.33 -2.21
CA PHE A 280 0.84 1.67 -1.96
C PHE A 280 1.12 1.96 -0.49
N LEU A 281 0.08 2.29 0.29
CA LEU A 281 0.18 2.56 1.73
C LEU A 281 -0.32 1.35 2.51
N PRO A 282 0.29 1.03 3.67
CA PRO A 282 -0.10 -0.12 4.47
C PRO A 282 -1.52 0.05 5.03
N GLY A 283 -2.33 -1.00 4.95
CA GLY A 283 -3.68 -1.05 5.52
C GLY A 283 -4.81 -0.60 4.59
N TYR A 284 -6.05 -0.78 5.03
CA TYR A 284 -7.27 -0.28 4.39
C TYR A 284 -7.39 1.24 4.54
N TRP A 285 -6.98 1.78 5.69
CA TRP A 285 -7.04 3.21 5.99
C TRP A 285 -5.67 3.88 5.73
N PRO A 286 -5.50 4.66 4.63
CA PRO A 286 -4.17 5.13 4.22
C PRO A 286 -3.74 6.49 4.81
N HIS A 287 -4.68 7.32 5.27
CA HIS A 287 -4.40 8.75 5.53
C HIS A 287 -5.09 9.29 6.77
N VAL A 288 -4.51 10.33 7.37
CA VAL A 288 -5.05 11.01 8.54
C VAL A 288 -4.93 12.53 8.46
N ALA A 289 -5.88 13.21 9.09
CA ALA A 289 -5.88 14.66 9.28
C ALA A 289 -6.30 15.01 10.72
N MET A 290 -5.59 15.93 11.37
CA MET A 290 -5.90 16.35 12.74
C MET A 290 -6.82 17.57 12.71
N TYR A 291 -8.02 17.46 13.28
CA TYR A 291 -8.96 18.56 13.40
C TYR A 291 -8.50 19.58 14.45
N VAL A 292 -8.31 20.83 14.02
CA VAL A 292 -7.77 21.92 14.85
C VAL A 292 -8.80 23.00 15.19
N GLY A 293 -10.09 22.66 15.02
CA GLY A 293 -11.22 23.56 15.23
C GLY A 293 -11.46 24.54 14.08
N GLY A 294 -12.61 25.21 14.12
CA GLY A 294 -12.98 26.21 13.13
C GLY A 294 -13.10 25.66 11.70
N GLN A 295 -13.58 24.42 11.56
CA GLN A 295 -13.69 23.72 10.27
C GLN A 295 -12.35 23.57 9.53
N LYS A 296 -11.27 23.38 10.30
CA LYS A 296 -9.93 23.21 9.74
C LYS A 296 -9.23 22.00 10.28
N VAL A 297 -8.41 21.40 9.43
CA VAL A 297 -7.50 20.32 9.78
C VAL A 297 -6.06 20.75 9.53
N VAL A 298 -5.12 20.14 10.25
CA VAL A 298 -3.70 20.12 9.89
C VAL A 298 -3.38 18.71 9.40
N GLU A 299 -2.81 18.62 8.21
CA GLU A 299 -2.41 17.36 7.61
C GLU A 299 -1.17 17.54 6.73
N ALA A 300 -0.40 16.47 6.57
CA ALA A 300 0.68 16.41 5.59
C ALA A 300 0.19 15.69 4.34
N MET A 301 0.28 16.36 3.19
CA MET A 301 0.12 15.73 1.88
C MET A 301 1.34 16.10 1.03
N LYS A 302 1.40 15.65 -0.22
CA LYS A 302 2.52 15.88 -1.16
C LYS A 302 3.04 17.34 -1.23
N ASP A 303 2.20 18.33 -0.98
CA ASP A 303 2.49 19.76 -0.98
C ASP A 303 2.91 20.30 0.41
N GLY A 304 3.27 19.39 1.32
CA GLY A 304 3.74 19.64 2.67
C GLY A 304 2.65 19.60 3.73
N VAL A 305 3.03 19.96 4.95
CA VAL A 305 2.12 20.13 6.08
C VAL A 305 1.38 21.45 5.92
N ARG A 306 0.04 21.39 5.86
CA ARG A 306 -0.81 22.57 5.65
C ARG A 306 -2.02 22.55 6.56
N VAL A 307 -2.55 23.74 6.80
CA VAL A 307 -3.92 23.90 7.29
C VAL A 307 -4.86 23.80 6.09
N ARG A 308 -5.90 22.97 6.18
CA ARG A 308 -6.91 22.80 5.13
C ARG A 308 -8.31 22.93 5.68
N GLU A 309 -9.23 23.23 4.77
CA GLU A 309 -10.67 23.21 5.03
C GLU A 309 -11.19 21.77 5.06
N MET A 310 -12.37 21.56 5.65
CA MET A 310 -13.00 20.24 5.79
C MET A 310 -13.30 19.53 4.47
N SER A 311 -13.33 20.26 3.35
CA SER A 311 -13.45 19.65 2.01
C SER A 311 -12.28 18.71 1.68
N SER A 312 -11.15 18.82 2.37
CA SER A 312 -10.03 17.89 2.22
C SER A 312 -10.37 16.51 2.80
N PRO A 313 -10.61 16.34 4.12
CA PRO A 313 -11.00 15.05 4.67
C PRO A 313 -12.38 14.56 4.19
N PHE A 314 -13.35 15.45 3.92
CA PHE A 314 -14.68 15.05 3.45
C PHE A 314 -14.76 14.82 1.94
N GLY A 315 -13.70 15.12 1.19
CA GLY A 315 -13.53 14.72 -0.21
C GLY A 315 -13.08 13.26 -0.38
N ASN A 316 -13.23 12.44 0.68
CA ASN A 316 -12.96 11.01 0.71
C ASN A 316 -14.29 10.25 0.83
N ASP A 317 -14.28 8.98 0.48
CA ASP A 317 -15.49 8.14 0.44
C ASP A 317 -15.81 7.50 1.79
N SER A 318 -14.77 7.23 2.59
CA SER A 318 -14.90 6.64 3.91
C SER A 318 -14.08 7.43 4.93
N VAL A 319 -14.58 7.54 6.15
CA VAL A 319 -13.91 8.23 7.26
C VAL A 319 -14.15 7.54 8.60
N ALA A 320 -13.14 7.55 9.46
CA ALA A 320 -13.25 7.20 10.86
C ALA A 320 -12.74 8.37 11.71
N VAL A 321 -13.38 8.61 12.85
CA VAL A 321 -13.01 9.67 13.78
C VAL A 321 -12.57 9.04 15.10
N ILE A 322 -11.37 9.39 15.54
CA ILE A 322 -10.82 9.01 16.84
C ILE A 322 -10.50 10.26 17.64
N ARG A 323 -10.71 10.21 18.96
CA ARG A 323 -10.54 11.35 19.86
C ARG A 323 -9.46 11.05 20.90
N PRO A 324 -8.47 11.95 21.11
CA PRO A 324 -7.44 11.74 22.12
C PRO A 324 -8.06 11.73 23.52
N VAL A 325 -7.59 10.83 24.38
CA VAL A 325 -7.95 10.78 25.80
C VAL A 325 -6.98 11.66 26.58
N LEU A 326 -7.18 12.98 26.49
CA LEU A 326 -6.35 14.01 27.12
C LEU A 326 -7.20 15.13 27.71
N ASP A 327 -6.64 15.87 28.68
CA ASP A 327 -7.25 17.08 29.19
C ASP A 327 -7.22 18.23 28.15
N THR A 328 -8.04 19.26 28.36
CA THR A 328 -8.20 20.37 27.42
C THR A 328 -6.90 21.15 27.17
N ASP A 329 -6.05 21.33 28.18
CA ASP A 329 -4.79 22.08 28.04
C ASP A 329 -3.80 21.28 27.19
N SER A 330 -3.69 19.97 27.44
CA SER A 330 -2.91 19.04 26.62
C SER A 330 -3.39 19.04 25.16
N ILE A 331 -4.70 19.04 24.91
CA ILE A 331 -5.26 19.11 23.55
C ILE A 331 -4.88 20.44 22.85
N GLN A 332 -4.96 21.57 23.56
CA GLN A 332 -4.54 22.86 22.99
C GLN A 332 -3.03 22.90 22.70
N GLN A 333 -2.22 22.27 23.56
CA GLN A 333 -0.80 22.10 23.30
C GLN A 333 -0.56 21.25 22.05
N ALA A 334 -1.29 20.15 21.87
CA ALA A 334 -1.20 19.31 20.68
C ALA A 334 -1.57 20.08 19.41
N ILE A 335 -2.65 20.86 19.42
CA ILE A 335 -3.06 21.73 18.30
C ILE A 335 -1.97 22.76 17.99
N THR A 336 -1.33 23.33 19.01
CA THR A 336 -0.22 24.27 18.83
C THR A 336 0.99 23.59 18.18
N ARG A 337 1.34 22.37 18.62
CA ARG A 337 2.40 21.56 18.01
C ARG A 337 2.09 21.22 16.55
N ALA A 338 0.86 20.79 16.25
CA ALA A 338 0.43 20.51 14.88
C ALA A 338 0.61 21.74 13.98
N ARG A 339 0.15 22.91 14.43
CA ARG A 339 0.31 24.18 13.70
C ARG A 339 1.77 24.59 13.51
N SER A 340 2.65 24.26 14.46
CA SER A 340 4.09 24.55 14.34
C SER A 340 4.79 23.79 13.22
N HIS A 341 4.18 22.72 12.72
CA HIS A 341 4.70 21.92 11.62
C HIS A 341 4.26 22.42 10.24
N VAL A 342 3.31 23.35 10.17
CA VAL A 342 2.83 23.93 8.91
C VAL A 342 3.99 24.56 8.14
N GLY A 343 4.09 24.22 6.85
CA GLY A 343 5.16 24.65 5.96
C GLY A 343 6.32 23.66 5.83
N LYS A 344 6.40 22.63 6.69
CA LYS A 344 7.36 21.55 6.48
C LYS A 344 7.04 20.76 5.20
N PRO A 345 8.05 20.38 4.41
CA PRO A 345 7.87 19.51 3.26
C PRO A 345 7.34 18.14 3.67
N TYR A 346 6.74 17.44 2.71
CA TYR A 346 6.28 16.07 2.91
C TYR A 346 7.47 15.11 2.98
N ASP A 347 7.41 14.13 3.88
CA ASP A 347 8.44 13.09 3.96
C ASP A 347 8.12 11.91 3.02
N PHE A 348 8.66 11.95 1.81
CA PHE A 348 8.56 10.83 0.87
C PHE A 348 9.38 9.60 1.29
N ASP A 349 10.28 9.74 2.26
CA ASP A 349 11.06 8.64 2.81
C ASP A 349 10.38 8.00 4.03
N PHE A 350 9.26 8.50 4.56
CA PHE A 350 8.59 7.91 5.75
C PHE A 350 9.57 7.58 6.91
N ASP A 351 10.57 8.44 7.13
CA ASP A 351 11.68 8.23 8.06
C ASP A 351 11.54 9.14 9.28
N PHE A 352 10.88 8.63 10.32
CA PHE A 352 10.57 9.39 11.53
C PHE A 352 11.83 9.74 12.35
N THR A 353 13.02 9.28 11.95
CA THR A 353 14.30 9.71 12.56
C THR A 353 14.67 11.16 12.19
N ARG A 354 14.06 11.72 11.15
CA ARG A 354 14.21 13.12 10.74
C ARG A 354 12.95 13.91 11.05
N ALA A 355 13.09 15.20 11.34
CA ALA A 355 11.97 16.07 11.72
C ALA A 355 11.81 17.31 10.83
N ASP A 356 12.63 17.42 9.77
CA ASP A 356 12.62 18.52 8.79
C ASP A 356 11.51 18.36 7.74
N ARG A 357 10.92 17.17 7.63
CA ARG A 357 9.86 16.75 6.72
C ARG A 357 8.93 15.80 7.45
N LEU A 358 7.63 15.78 7.15
CA LEU A 358 6.67 14.95 7.88
C LEU A 358 5.68 14.23 6.95
N VAL A 359 5.25 13.03 7.36
CA VAL A 359 4.04 12.37 6.82
C VAL A 359 2.79 12.66 7.66
N CYS A 360 1.62 12.26 7.17
CA CYS A 360 0.32 12.59 7.79
C CYS A 360 0.20 12.07 9.22
N THR A 361 0.57 10.81 9.47
CA THR A 361 0.57 10.19 10.80
C THR A 361 1.66 10.75 11.71
N GLU A 362 2.77 11.23 11.15
CA GLU A 362 3.85 11.86 11.90
C GLU A 362 3.43 13.24 12.45
N VAL A 363 2.57 13.97 11.74
CA VAL A 363 1.94 15.19 12.29
C VAL A 363 1.15 14.85 13.55
N VAL A 364 0.35 13.78 13.54
CA VAL A 364 -0.42 13.33 14.71
C VAL A 364 0.53 12.89 15.83
N TYR A 365 1.46 11.98 15.53
CA TYR A 365 2.46 11.49 16.47
C TYR A 365 3.22 12.63 17.15
N ARG A 366 3.84 13.54 16.40
CA ARG A 366 4.63 14.64 16.98
C ARG A 366 3.77 15.67 17.72
N SER A 367 2.49 15.76 17.39
CA SER A 367 1.56 16.65 18.10
C SER A 367 1.22 16.11 19.48
N TYR A 368 1.02 14.79 19.60
CA TYR A 368 0.51 14.18 20.81
C TYR A 368 1.54 13.49 21.71
N ASP A 369 2.64 12.99 21.14
CA ASP A 369 3.62 12.21 21.89
C ASP A 369 4.19 13.01 23.08
N GLY A 370 4.20 12.35 24.25
CA GLY A 370 4.65 12.93 25.51
C GLY A 370 3.71 13.98 26.11
N LEU A 371 2.47 14.12 25.63
CA LEU A 371 1.42 14.89 26.32
C LEU A 371 0.60 13.98 27.22
N GLY A 372 0.40 14.39 28.47
CA GLY A 372 -0.23 13.54 29.48
C GLY A 372 0.51 12.20 29.62
N GLU A 373 -0.24 11.10 29.51
CA GLU A 373 0.31 9.74 29.50
C GLU A 373 0.44 9.15 28.08
N MET A 374 0.23 9.95 27.04
CA MET A 374 0.26 9.47 25.66
C MET A 374 1.70 9.19 25.19
N GLN A 375 1.93 7.95 24.76
CA GLN A 375 3.22 7.44 24.30
C GLN A 375 3.05 6.52 23.09
N PHE A 376 3.58 6.91 21.94
CA PHE A 376 3.45 6.05 20.76
C PHE A 376 4.55 5.00 20.74
N SER A 377 4.15 3.74 20.60
CA SER A 377 5.10 2.68 20.24
C SER A 377 5.28 2.71 18.73
N LEU A 378 6.39 3.30 18.28
CA LEU A 378 6.75 3.23 16.86
C LEU A 378 6.95 1.77 16.46
N VAL A 379 6.31 1.38 15.37
CA VAL A 379 6.44 0.04 14.81
C VAL A 379 7.48 0.12 13.71
N ARG A 380 8.41 -0.84 13.72
CA ARG A 380 9.39 -0.93 12.66
C ARG A 380 8.70 -1.53 11.43
N ARG A 381 8.50 -0.72 10.39
CA ARG A 381 8.04 -1.18 9.08
C ARG A 381 9.04 -0.74 8.04
N ALA A 382 9.35 -1.67 7.18
CA ALA A 382 10.37 -1.50 6.18
C ALA A 382 11.74 -1.00 6.66
N GLY A 383 12.17 -1.45 7.84
CA GLY A 383 13.42 -1.01 8.46
C GLY A 383 13.39 0.40 9.05
N ARG A 384 12.30 1.16 8.86
CA ARG A 384 12.06 2.51 9.38
C ARG A 384 11.08 2.47 10.56
N GLN A 385 11.24 3.39 11.49
CA GLN A 385 10.29 3.57 12.59
C GLN A 385 9.12 4.41 12.06
N THR A 386 7.89 3.93 12.21
CA THR A 386 6.70 4.61 11.68
C THR A 386 5.46 4.28 12.53
N VAL A 387 4.39 5.03 12.28
CA VAL A 387 3.03 4.77 12.76
C VAL A 387 2.12 4.85 11.55
N SER A 388 1.37 3.78 11.24
CA SER A 388 0.36 3.78 10.19
C SER A 388 -0.94 4.42 10.70
N ALA A 389 -1.86 4.75 9.80
CA ALA A 389 -3.17 5.23 10.23
C ALA A 389 -3.97 4.13 10.96
N GLU A 390 -3.78 2.87 10.57
CA GLU A 390 -4.38 1.72 11.26
C GLU A 390 -3.79 1.46 12.64
N ASP A 391 -2.52 1.80 12.90
CA ASP A 391 -1.98 1.76 14.26
C ASP A 391 -2.74 2.74 15.17
N LEU A 392 -3.07 3.93 14.65
CA LEU A 392 -3.85 4.93 15.39
C LEU A 392 -5.28 4.42 15.68
N LEU A 393 -5.90 3.76 14.70
CA LEU A 393 -7.19 3.09 14.89
C LEU A 393 -7.09 1.95 15.90
N GLY A 394 -6.01 1.17 15.89
CA GLY A 394 -5.73 0.12 16.86
C GLY A 394 -5.65 0.66 18.29
N LEU A 395 -4.91 1.77 18.49
CA LEU A 395 -4.84 2.48 19.77
C LEU A 395 -6.22 2.97 20.25
N ALA A 396 -7.10 3.33 19.31
CA ALA A 396 -8.47 3.76 19.61
C ALA A 396 -9.39 2.59 19.96
N LEU A 397 -9.25 1.44 19.28
CA LEU A 397 -10.00 0.22 19.58
C LEU A 397 -9.58 -0.38 20.94
N GLU A 398 -8.32 -0.23 21.34
CA GLU A 398 -7.86 -0.62 22.67
C GLU A 398 -8.27 0.36 23.79
N GLU A 399 -8.90 1.49 23.44
CA GLU A 399 -9.33 2.56 24.36
C GLU A 399 -8.20 3.09 25.27
N GLN A 400 -6.97 3.11 24.76
CA GLN A 400 -5.82 3.55 25.54
C GLN A 400 -5.57 5.06 25.41
N GLN A 401 -5.14 5.46 24.22
CA GLN A 401 -4.69 6.83 23.94
C GLN A 401 -5.73 7.61 23.15
N PHE A 402 -6.52 6.88 22.39
CA PHE A 402 -7.65 7.40 21.65
C PHE A 402 -8.90 6.61 22.07
N GLN A 403 -10.05 7.24 21.87
CA GLN A 403 -11.35 6.59 21.86
C GLN A 403 -11.93 6.71 20.46
N THR A 404 -12.71 5.71 20.06
CA THR A 404 -13.44 5.74 18.77
C THR A 404 -14.69 6.61 18.91
N VAL A 405 -14.96 7.47 17.92
CA VAL A 405 -16.09 8.42 17.95
C VAL A 405 -17.17 8.03 16.95
N ALA A 406 -16.79 7.85 15.69
CA ALA A 406 -17.69 7.48 14.61
C ALA A 406 -16.94 6.86 13.44
N VAL A 407 -17.63 6.03 12.65
CA VAL A 407 -17.13 5.56 11.34
C VAL A 407 -18.22 5.63 10.29
N TYR A 408 -17.84 6.02 9.09
CA TYR A 408 -18.62 5.84 7.87
C TYR A 408 -17.73 5.13 6.84
N CYS A 409 -18.18 3.97 6.37
CA CYS A 409 -17.51 3.19 5.35
C CYS A 409 -18.51 2.88 4.24
N CYS A 410 -18.33 3.51 3.07
CA CYS A 410 -19.30 3.45 1.98
C CYS A 410 -19.55 2.03 1.45
N GLU A 411 -18.59 1.11 1.61
CA GLU A 411 -18.70 -0.29 1.20
C GLU A 411 -19.51 -1.14 2.19
N LEU A 412 -19.64 -0.69 3.44
CA LEU A 412 -20.18 -1.50 4.55
C LEU A 412 -21.40 -0.88 5.23
N SER A 413 -21.66 0.42 5.05
CA SER A 413 -22.77 1.14 5.68
C SER A 413 -23.22 2.34 4.86
N GLU A 414 -24.53 2.62 4.91
CA GLU A 414 -25.12 3.87 4.38
C GLU A 414 -25.21 4.98 5.46
N GLU A 415 -24.95 4.65 6.72
CA GLU A 415 -25.11 5.54 7.88
C GLU A 415 -23.79 5.73 8.66
N VAL A 416 -23.71 6.81 9.44
CA VAL A 416 -22.63 7.02 10.42
C VAL A 416 -22.85 6.08 11.60
N LEU A 417 -21.90 5.18 11.82
CA LEU A 417 -21.95 4.19 12.90
C LEU A 417 -21.18 4.68 14.13
N SER A 418 -21.61 4.22 15.30
CA SER A 418 -20.96 4.45 16.59
C SER A 418 -21.09 3.21 17.48
N GLY A 419 -20.45 3.20 18.64
CA GLY A 419 -20.48 2.07 19.58
C GLY A 419 -19.99 0.75 18.96
N ASP A 420 -20.70 -0.34 19.23
CA ASP A 420 -20.29 -1.69 18.81
C ASP A 420 -20.28 -1.85 17.28
N GLU A 421 -21.27 -1.31 16.56
CA GLU A 421 -21.34 -1.41 15.09
C GLU A 421 -20.14 -0.74 14.41
N MET A 422 -19.70 0.40 14.95
CA MET A 422 -18.46 1.06 14.51
C MET A 422 -17.24 0.16 14.76
N ARG A 423 -17.14 -0.45 15.95
CA ARG A 423 -16.02 -1.35 16.27
C ARG A 423 -15.98 -2.55 15.32
N GLN A 424 -17.13 -3.13 14.98
CA GLN A 424 -17.22 -4.23 14.00
C GLN A 424 -16.70 -3.82 12.62
N VAL A 425 -17.11 -2.64 12.13
CA VAL A 425 -16.64 -2.12 10.83
C VAL A 425 -15.14 -1.84 10.85
N LEU A 426 -14.61 -1.24 11.92
CA LEU A 426 -13.18 -0.98 12.04
C LEU A 426 -12.38 -2.28 12.11
N CYS A 427 -12.77 -3.26 12.93
CA CYS A 427 -12.12 -4.57 13.00
C CYS A 427 -12.15 -5.28 11.64
N LYS A 428 -13.31 -5.28 10.96
CA LYS A 428 -13.46 -5.90 9.64
C LYS A 428 -12.57 -5.25 8.58
N THR A 429 -12.55 -3.92 8.51
CA THR A 429 -11.72 -3.19 7.54
C THR A 429 -10.23 -3.35 7.80
N MET A 430 -9.83 -3.50 9.07
CA MET A 430 -8.44 -3.72 9.48
C MET A 430 -8.05 -5.21 9.54
N GLY A 431 -8.95 -6.14 9.19
CA GLY A 431 -8.74 -7.59 9.25
C GLY A 431 -8.40 -8.14 10.64
N LEU A 432 -8.93 -7.52 11.68
CA LEU A 432 -8.79 -7.98 13.07
C LEU A 432 -9.91 -8.97 13.40
N MET A 433 -9.56 -10.14 13.94
CA MET A 433 -10.55 -11.11 14.44
C MET A 433 -11.29 -10.53 15.65
N GLU A 434 -12.63 -10.54 15.62
CA GLU A 434 -13.47 -10.20 16.77
C GLU A 434 -13.24 -11.21 17.91
N LYS A 435 -12.87 -10.72 19.10
CA LYS A 435 -13.05 -11.50 20.32
C LYS A 435 -14.55 -11.55 20.61
N LYS A 436 -15.15 -12.73 20.48
CA LYS A 436 -16.51 -12.97 20.99
C LYS A 436 -16.56 -12.53 22.46
N PRO A 437 -17.56 -11.74 22.87
CA PRO A 437 -17.78 -11.48 24.28
C PRO A 437 -18.11 -12.81 24.96
N ASP A 438 -17.34 -13.15 26.00
CA ASP A 438 -17.58 -14.30 26.90
C ASP A 438 -18.90 -14.13 27.67
#